data_AF-A0A969QY99-F1
#
_entry.id   AF-A0A969QY99-F1
#
_cell.length_a   1.000
_cell.length_b   1.000
_cell.length_c   1.000
_cell.angle_alpha   90.00
_cell.angle_beta   90.00
_cell.angle_gamma   90.00
#
_symmetry.space_group_name_H-M   'P 1'
#
loop_
_entity.id
_entity.type
_entity.pdbx_description
1 polymer ?
#
loop_
_entity_poly.entity_id
_entity_poly.type
_entity_poly.pdbx_seq_one_letter_code
_entity_poly.pdbx_strand_id
1 'polypeptide(L)'
;MHRSPYFGQSVEFVQHREYVAGDDPRRIDWKAWSKTDKYYIKQYEEETNLRSNIVLDVSESMHYGRGPLNKYSYACTAAACLGYLLLRQQDS
;
A
#
# COMPACT_ATOMS: atom_id res chain seq x y z
N MET A 1 9.50 -1.94 -2.60
CA MET A 1 9.40 -1.10 -1.39
C MET A 1 9.11 0.38 -1.68
N HIS A 2 7.83 0.74 -1.73
CA HIS A 2 7.38 2.12 -1.57
C HIS A 2 6.90 2.26 -0.12
N ARG A 3 7.67 2.95 0.73
CA ARG A 3 7.23 3.22 2.11
C ARG A 3 6.07 4.21 2.05
N SER A 4 4.92 3.83 2.59
CA SER A 4 3.85 4.79 2.81
C SER A 4 4.33 5.86 3.81
N PRO A 5 4.06 7.15 3.55
CA PRO A 5 4.34 8.23 4.49
C PRO A 5 3.32 8.28 5.65
N TYR A 6 2.34 7.37 5.67
CA TYR A 6 1.32 7.28 6.70
C TYR A 6 1.69 6.23 7.75
N PHE A 7 1.40 6.52 9.02
CA PHE A 7 1.65 5.66 10.18
C PHE A 7 0.32 5.17 10.73
N GLY A 8 -0.22 4.12 10.14
CA GLY A 8 -1.45 3.46 10.57
C GLY A 8 -1.25 2.33 11.59
N GLN A 9 -2.35 1.62 11.85
CA GLN A 9 -2.46 0.57 12.87
C GLN A 9 -2.10 -0.80 12.28
N SER A 10 -0.81 -1.03 12.01
CA SER A 10 -0.31 -2.35 11.60
C SER A 10 0.38 -3.07 12.78
N VAL A 11 0.52 -4.39 12.68
CA VAL A 11 0.85 -5.28 13.81
C VAL A 11 2.35 -5.36 14.10
N GLU A 12 3.21 -4.96 13.16
CA GLU A 12 4.66 -5.11 13.30
C GLU A 12 5.34 -3.84 13.85
N PHE A 13 6.13 -4.05 14.90
CA PHE A 13 6.86 -3.03 15.64
C PHE A 13 8.13 -2.61 14.89
N VAL A 14 8.31 -1.31 14.64
CA VAL A 14 9.48 -0.81 13.90
C VAL A 14 10.52 -0.22 14.83
N GLN A 15 10.13 0.78 15.64
CA GLN A 15 11.08 1.50 16.47
C GLN A 15 10.40 2.29 17.59
N HIS A 16 11.13 2.50 18.69
CA HIS A 16 10.78 3.48 19.72
C HIS A 16 11.26 4.87 19.30
N ARG A 17 10.34 5.85 19.22
CA ARG A 17 10.67 7.27 19.05
C ARG A 17 10.48 8.00 20.37
N GLU A 18 11.36 8.93 20.73
CA GLU A 18 11.14 9.82 21.88
C GLU A 18 9.89 10.69 21.67
N TYR A 19 9.05 10.79 22.71
CA TYR A 19 7.82 11.58 22.69
C TYR A 19 8.11 13.07 22.46
N VAL A 20 7.32 13.70 21.59
CA VAL A 20 7.34 15.16 21.39
C VAL A 20 5.96 15.73 21.72
N ALA A 21 5.93 16.96 22.23
CA ALA A 21 4.68 17.66 22.51
C ALA A 21 3.79 17.73 21.26
N GLY A 22 2.62 17.10 21.31
CA GLY A 22 1.70 16.95 20.18
C GLY A 22 1.39 15.49 19.83
N ASP A 23 2.19 14.55 20.31
CA ASP A 23 1.95 13.12 20.14
C ASP A 23 0.85 12.60 21.10
N ASP A 24 0.11 11.56 20.70
CA ASP A 24 -0.94 10.95 21.53
C ASP A 24 -0.32 10.16 22.70
N PRO A 25 -0.54 10.55 23.97
CA PRO A 25 0.03 9.88 25.13
C PRO A 25 -0.45 8.43 25.33
N ARG A 26 -1.54 8.01 24.65
CA ARG A 26 -2.00 6.60 24.67
C ARG A 26 -1.02 5.65 23.99
N ARG A 27 -0.14 6.15 23.12
CA ARG A 27 0.86 5.36 22.38
C ARG A 27 2.19 5.20 23.14
N ILE A 28 2.27 5.71 24.38
CA ILE A 28 3.46 5.62 25.23
C ILE A 28 3.69 4.18 25.66
N ASP A 29 4.93 3.71 25.50
CA ASP A 29 5.38 2.44 26.06
C ASP A 29 5.72 2.60 27.55
N TRP A 30 4.73 2.37 28.40
CA TRP A 30 4.89 2.43 29.86
C TRP A 30 5.94 1.45 30.39
N LYS A 31 6.20 0.34 29.69
CA LYS A 31 7.22 -0.65 30.07
C LYS A 31 8.63 -0.13 29.77
N ALA A 32 8.81 0.59 28.66
CA ALA A 32 10.06 1.27 28.36
C ALA A 32 10.31 2.42 29.34
N TRP A 33 9.27 3.21 29.64
CA TRP A 33 9.34 4.31 30.60
C TRP A 33 9.82 3.83 31.99
N SER A 34 9.25 2.75 32.52
CA SER A 34 9.63 2.17 33.82
C SER A 34 11.11 1.78 33.95
N LYS A 35 11.85 1.63 32.83
CA LYS A 35 13.27 1.24 32.83
C LYS A 35 14.23 2.37 32.49
N THR A 36 13.77 3.38 31.76
CA THR A 36 14.63 4.40 31.14
C THR A 36 14.28 5.82 31.56
N ASP A 37 13.18 6.01 32.30
CA ASP A 37 12.64 7.31 32.72
C ASP A 37 12.44 8.30 31.57
N LYS A 38 12.28 7.76 30.35
CA LYS A 38 12.08 8.48 29.10
C LYS A 38 10.78 8.04 28.45
N TYR A 39 10.06 9.00 27.89
CA TYR A 39 8.82 8.75 27.17
C TYR A 39 9.12 8.28 25.74
N TYR A 40 8.83 7.01 25.47
CA TYR A 40 8.95 6.42 24.14
C TYR A 40 7.57 6.10 23.56
N ILE A 41 7.37 6.40 22.28
CA ILE A 41 6.19 6.04 21.50
C ILE A 41 6.52 4.83 20.64
N LYS A 42 5.63 3.83 20.63
CA LYS A 42 5.71 2.71 19.67
C LYS A 42 5.26 3.17 18.30
N GLN A 43 6.14 3.07 17.30
CA GLN A 43 5.76 3.21 15.90
C GLN A 43 5.54 1.84 15.26
N TYR A 44 4.49 1.76 14.45
CA TYR A 44 4.09 0.58 13.70
C TYR A 44 4.36 0.84 12.20
N GLU A 45 4.90 -0.12 11.46
CA GLU A 45 5.09 0.02 10.00
C GLU A 45 3.75 -0.21 9.32
N GLU A 46 3.25 0.78 8.60
CA GLU A 46 2.05 0.59 7.81
C GLU A 46 2.39 -0.17 6.52
N GLU A 47 2.25 -1.50 6.52
CA GLU A 47 2.15 -2.25 5.27
C GLU A 47 0.92 -1.76 4.50
N THR A 48 1.18 -1.03 3.42
CA THR A 48 0.11 -0.53 2.55
C THR A 48 -0.36 -1.70 1.70
N ASN A 49 -1.42 -2.37 2.12
CA ASN A 49 -2.10 -3.37 1.31
C ASN A 49 -2.67 -2.69 0.05
N LEU A 50 -1.93 -2.76 -1.06
CA LEU A 50 -2.37 -2.24 -2.34
C LEU A 50 -3.54 -3.10 -2.85
N ARG A 51 -4.75 -2.55 -2.82
CA ARG A 51 -5.93 -3.17 -3.43
C ARG A 51 -6.20 -2.51 -4.78
N SER A 52 -6.02 -3.27 -5.86
CA SER A 52 -6.23 -2.77 -7.23
C SER A 52 -7.29 -3.59 -7.95
N ASN A 53 -8.19 -2.91 -8.67
CA ASN A 53 -9.20 -3.53 -9.51
C ASN A 53 -9.03 -3.04 -10.94
N ILE A 54 -9.02 -3.95 -11.91
CA ILE A 54 -8.98 -3.62 -13.33
C ILE A 54 -10.35 -3.91 -13.92
N VAL A 55 -10.97 -2.90 -14.53
CA VAL A 55 -12.28 -3.01 -15.18
C VAL A 55 -12.10 -2.70 -16.66
N LEU A 56 -12.65 -3.56 -17.52
CA LEU A 56 -12.50 -3.47 -18.97
C LEU A 56 -13.88 -3.42 -19.62
N ASP A 57 -14.09 -2.45 -20.50
CA ASP A 57 -15.32 -2.34 -21.29
C ASP A 57 -15.38 -3.45 -22.35
N VAL A 58 -16.57 -4.04 -22.50
CA VAL A 58 -16.90 -5.11 -23.45
C VAL A 58 -18.05 -4.72 -24.38
N SER A 59 -18.38 -3.43 -24.44
CA SER A 59 -19.39 -2.89 -25.36
C SER A 59 -19.06 -3.18 -26.83
N GLU A 60 -20.07 -3.12 -27.70
CA GLU A 60 -19.92 -3.38 -29.14
C GLU A 60 -18.86 -2.47 -29.81
N SER A 61 -18.69 -1.25 -29.29
CA SER A 61 -17.67 -0.30 -29.74
C SER A 61 -16.23 -0.82 -29.59
N MET A 62 -16.01 -1.81 -28.72
CA MET A 62 -14.70 -2.44 -28.49
C MET A 62 -14.32 -3.44 -29.60
N HIS A 63 -15.26 -3.83 -30.46
CA HIS A 63 -14.95 -4.59 -31.68
C HIS A 63 -14.41 -3.72 -32.81
N TYR A 64 -14.28 -2.41 -32.60
CA TYR A 64 -13.69 -1.50 -33.57
C TYR A 64 -12.23 -1.86 -33.90
N GLY A 65 -11.91 -1.83 -35.20
CA GLY A 65 -10.59 -2.17 -35.75
C GLY A 65 -10.69 -3.25 -36.83
N ARG A 66 -10.01 -3.04 -37.96
CA ARG A 66 -9.90 -4.05 -39.03
C ARG A 66 -8.46 -4.52 -39.08
N GLY A 67 -8.23 -5.77 -38.70
CA GLY A 67 -6.89 -6.35 -38.58
C GLY A 67 -6.89 -7.58 -37.67
N PRO A 68 -5.72 -8.16 -37.38
CA PRO A 68 -5.60 -9.32 -36.50
C PRO A 68 -5.94 -9.02 -35.03
N LEU A 69 -5.94 -7.75 -34.63
CA LEU A 69 -6.30 -7.31 -33.28
C LEU A 69 -7.36 -6.20 -33.37
N ASN A 70 -8.41 -6.34 -32.56
CA ASN A 70 -9.42 -5.30 -32.37
C ASN A 70 -9.12 -4.48 -31.09
N LYS A 71 -9.84 -3.38 -30.89
CA LYS A 71 -9.67 -2.50 -29.71
C LYS A 71 -9.81 -3.27 -28.40
N TYR A 72 -10.72 -4.24 -28.34
CA TYR A 72 -10.87 -5.15 -27.21
C TYR A 72 -9.60 -5.96 -26.92
N SER A 73 -9.02 -6.62 -27.94
CA SER A 73 -7.77 -7.39 -27.78
C SER A 73 -6.63 -6.52 -27.25
N TYR A 74 -6.49 -5.30 -27.75
CA TYR A 74 -5.50 -4.34 -27.23
C TYR A 74 -5.75 -3.97 -25.77
N ALA A 75 -7.00 -3.69 -25.41
CA ALA A 75 -7.37 -3.37 -24.05
C ALA A 75 -7.09 -4.55 -23.09
N CYS A 76 -7.36 -5.79 -23.52
CA CYS A 76 -7.04 -6.99 -22.75
C CYS A 76 -5.53 -7.15 -22.54
N THR A 77 -4.72 -6.91 -23.56
CA THR A 77 -3.25 -6.96 -23.42
C THR A 77 -2.77 -5.88 -22.44
N ALA A 78 -3.29 -4.66 -22.53
CA ALA A 78 -2.94 -3.59 -21.60
C ALA A 78 -3.34 -3.91 -20.14
N ALA A 79 -4.55 -4.45 -19.95
CA ALA A 79 -5.03 -4.91 -18.65
C ALA A 79 -4.13 -6.01 -18.07
N ALA A 80 -3.70 -6.98 -18.89
CA ALA A 80 -2.79 -8.03 -18.48
C ALA A 80 -1.40 -7.47 -18.09
N CYS A 81 -0.85 -6.53 -18.87
CA CYS A 81 0.41 -5.87 -18.53
C CYS A 81 0.33 -5.10 -17.21
N LEU A 82 -0.76 -4.35 -16.98
CA LEU A 82 -0.99 -3.63 -15.73
C LEU A 82 -1.13 -4.59 -14.55
N GLY A 83 -1.91 -5.66 -14.70
CA GLY A 83 -2.05 -6.70 -13.67
C GLY A 83 -0.70 -7.34 -13.32
N TYR A 84 0.11 -7.65 -14.33
CA TYR A 84 1.46 -8.19 -14.12
C TYR A 84 2.38 -7.24 -13.35
N LEU A 85 2.36 -5.94 -13.69
CA LEU A 85 3.15 -4.93 -12.98
C LEU A 85 2.68 -4.76 -11.53
N LEU A 86 1.37 -4.76 -11.29
CA LEU A 86 0.80 -4.64 -9.94
C LEU A 86 1.17 -5.84 -9.07
N LEU A 87 1.08 -7.06 -9.60
CA LEU A 87 1.51 -8.28 -8.89
C LEU A 87 3.01 -8.23 -8.58
N ARG A 88 3.84 -7.85 -9.55
CA ARG A 88 5.29 -7.74 -9.36
C ARG A 88 5.68 -6.69 -8.31
N GLN A 89 4.92 -5.60 -8.21
CA GLN A 89 5.16 -4.56 -7.22
C GLN A 89 4.82 -5.01 -5.78
N GLN A 90 3.91 -5.97 -5.63
CA GLN A 90 3.51 -6.52 -4.35
C GLN A 90 4.57 -7.48 -3.76
N ASP A 91 5.35 -8.15 -4.61
CA ASP A 91 6.49 -9.01 -4.23
C ASP A 91 7.78 -8.23 -3.87
N SER A 92 7.70 -6.90 -3.62
CA SER A 92 8.88 -6.03 -3.43
C SER A 92 8.92 -5.22 -2.15
#